data_AF-A0A6J6NCM8-F1
#
_entry.id   AF-A0A6J6NCM8-F1
#
_cell.length_a   1.000
_cell.length_b   1.000
_cell.length_c   1.000
_cell.angle_alpha   90.00
_cell.angle_beta   90.00
_cell.angle_gamma   90.00
#
_symmetry.space_group_name_H-M   'P 1'
#
loop_
_entity.id
_entity.type
_entity.pdbx_description
1 polymer ?
#
loop_
_entity_poly.entity_id
_entity_poly.type
_entity_poly.pdbx_seq_one_letter_code
_entity_poly.pdbx_strand_id
1 'polypeptide(L)'
;MTVVWDVSTRRAIGVKKPWTATVLRDAPLTGITMVAIVIVVYFFSWTGWFLSNDAYNRNWAAGQPASIIPAALRSWWDYHVQAWNFHVGLTSEHPYKSNPLSWPFQARPTSFFYESIKDGSQGCPTNNCAAEVLALGNPIIWWAAIAAILHQCWRWIGRRDWRAGAVLVGIAAGWLPWLLYLNRTIFTFYTIVYVPFVVTALAMSMGTMIGPSSASESRRRWGALAAGALLLLIVLVAWWMYPIWTGQVIPYEQWTLRMWMPTWV
;
A
#
# COMPACT_ATOMS: atom_id res chain seq x y z
N MET A 1 14.29 3.80 10.38
CA MET A 1 15.19 4.21 9.27
C MET A 1 16.22 5.23 9.74
N THR A 2 15.80 6.33 10.38
CA THR A 2 16.67 7.41 10.89
C THR A 2 17.87 6.90 11.68
N VAL A 3 17.65 6.05 12.69
CA VAL A 3 18.75 5.45 13.50
C VAL A 3 19.79 4.73 12.63
N VAL A 4 19.37 3.96 11.64
CA VAL A 4 20.29 3.20 10.77
C VAL A 4 21.06 4.15 9.85
N TRP A 5 20.44 5.22 9.38
CA TRP A 5 21.12 6.26 8.61
C TRP A 5 22.13 7.04 9.46
N ASP A 6 21.79 7.43 10.68
CA ASP A 6 22.71 8.13 11.58
C ASP A 6 23.93 7.27 11.90
N VAL A 7 23.73 5.98 12.19
CA VAL A 7 24.82 5.03 12.38
C VAL A 7 25.69 4.91 11.13
N SER A 8 25.08 4.85 9.95
CA SER A 8 25.79 4.74 8.67
C SER A 8 26.62 5.98 8.37
N THR A 9 26.07 7.17 8.61
CA THR A 9 26.77 8.45 8.49
C THR A 9 27.94 8.51 9.46
N ARG A 10 27.74 8.14 10.73
CA ARG A 10 28.81 8.09 11.73
C ARG A 10 29.91 7.09 11.37
N ARG A 11 29.57 5.95 10.76
CA ARG A 11 30.55 5.02 10.20
C ARG A 11 31.35 5.64 9.06
N ALA A 12 30.69 6.36 8.15
CA ALA A 12 31.34 7.01 7.00
C ALA A 12 32.36 8.08 7.41
N ILE A 13 32.12 8.79 8.52
CA ILE A 13 33.06 9.78 9.07
C ILE A 13 34.03 9.21 10.13
N GLY A 14 34.10 7.88 10.29
CA GLY A 14 35.12 7.23 11.13
C GLY A 14 34.86 7.24 12.65
N VAL A 15 33.61 7.42 13.11
CA VAL A 15 33.29 7.35 14.56
C VAL A 15 33.56 5.93 15.09
N LYS A 16 34.37 5.82 16.17
CA LYS A 16 34.78 4.53 16.76
C LYS A 16 33.62 3.64 17.25
N LYS A 17 32.60 4.25 17.89
CA LYS A 17 31.40 3.54 18.42
C LYS A 17 30.12 4.15 17.84
N PRO A 18 29.82 3.92 16.55
CA PRO A 18 28.77 4.64 15.83
C PRO A 18 27.37 4.32 16.38
N TRP A 19 27.10 3.06 16.73
CA TRP A 19 25.84 2.64 17.36
C TRP A 19 25.60 3.32 18.70
N THR A 20 26.58 3.25 19.61
CA THR A 20 26.47 3.87 20.94
C THR A 20 26.28 5.38 20.83
N ALA A 21 27.00 6.05 19.91
CA ALA A 21 26.86 7.48 19.68
C ALA A 21 25.46 7.85 19.18
N THR A 22 24.91 7.13 18.20
CA THR A 22 23.55 7.39 17.70
C THR A 22 22.49 7.11 18.76
N VAL A 23 22.56 5.97 19.45
CA VAL A 23 21.54 5.57 20.44
C VAL A 23 21.49 6.52 21.62
N LEU A 24 22.63 7.08 22.05
CA LEU A 24 22.66 7.99 23.19
C LEU A 24 22.41 9.45 22.81
N ARG A 25 22.75 9.89 21.59
CA ARG A 25 22.69 11.32 21.21
C ARG A 25 21.53 11.66 20.27
N ASP A 26 21.27 10.82 19.28
CA ASP A 26 20.35 11.17 18.18
C ASP A 26 18.99 10.50 18.37
N ALA A 27 18.99 9.21 18.74
CA ALA A 27 17.80 8.39 18.86
C ALA A 27 16.78 8.89 19.92
N PRO A 28 17.18 9.37 21.11
CA PRO A 28 16.21 9.80 22.12
C PRO A 28 15.45 11.05 21.68
N LEU A 29 16.16 12.07 21.20
CA LEU A 29 15.55 13.31 20.72
C LEU A 29 14.69 13.05 19.48
N THR A 30 15.20 12.25 18.53
CA THR A 30 14.43 11.88 17.33
C THR A 30 13.18 11.07 17.70
N GLY A 31 13.29 10.14 18.64
CA GLY A 31 12.15 9.36 19.13
C GLY A 31 11.09 10.23 19.79
N ILE A 32 11.50 11.13 20.71
CA ILE A 32 10.60 12.06 21.39
C ILE A 32 9.90 12.97 20.39
N THR A 33 10.64 13.56 19.46
CA THR A 33 10.07 14.48 18.45
C THR A 33 9.11 13.76 17.51
N MET A 34 9.45 12.56 17.02
CA MET A 34 8.54 11.77 16.18
C MET A 34 7.28 11.38 16.93
N VAL A 35 7.39 10.88 18.17
CA VAL A 35 6.23 10.50 18.99
C VAL A 35 5.36 11.72 19.30
N ALA A 36 5.97 12.85 19.65
CA ALA A 36 5.25 14.10 19.91
C ALA A 36 4.48 14.55 18.66
N ILE A 37 5.09 14.52 17.48
CA ILE A 37 4.42 14.84 16.22
C ILE A 37 3.25 13.89 15.97
N VAL A 38 3.44 12.58 16.15
CA VAL A 38 2.37 11.59 15.96
C VAL A 38 1.21 11.85 16.92
N ILE A 39 1.49 12.08 18.21
CA ILE A 39 0.46 12.39 19.21
C ILE A 39 -0.30 13.65 18.81
N VAL A 40 0.41 14.74 18.50
CA VAL A 40 -0.21 16.02 18.13
C VAL A 40 -1.10 15.84 16.89
N VAL A 41 -0.57 15.28 15.80
CA VAL A 41 -1.32 15.05 14.56
C VAL A 41 -2.54 14.16 14.82
N TYR A 42 -2.40 13.13 15.66
CA TYR A 42 -3.50 12.25 16.01
C TYR A 42 -4.61 12.98 16.76
N PHE A 43 -4.29 13.72 17.82
CA PHE A 43 -5.28 14.51 18.54
C PHE A 43 -5.95 15.54 17.62
N PHE A 44 -5.18 16.18 16.73
CA PHE A 44 -5.71 17.10 15.74
C PHE A 44 -6.68 16.42 14.76
N SER A 45 -6.39 15.19 14.30
CA SER A 45 -7.30 14.46 13.41
C SER A 45 -8.62 14.06 14.07
N TRP A 46 -8.67 14.01 15.41
CA TRP A 46 -9.87 13.71 16.20
C TRP A 46 -10.64 14.96 16.65
N THR A 47 -10.19 16.16 16.29
CA THR A 47 -10.86 17.43 16.68
C THR A 47 -12.35 17.44 16.33
N GLY A 48 -12.72 16.97 15.13
CA GLY A 48 -14.12 16.84 14.72
C GLY A 48 -14.95 15.99 15.68
N TRP A 49 -14.44 14.84 16.12
CA TRP A 49 -15.12 13.96 17.09
C TRP A 49 -15.24 14.63 18.46
N PHE A 50 -14.20 15.34 18.92
CA PHE A 50 -14.21 16.01 20.22
C PHE A 50 -15.20 17.19 20.27
N LEU A 51 -15.32 17.94 19.17
CA LEU A 51 -16.18 19.11 19.03
C LEU A 51 -17.63 18.77 18.69
N SER A 52 -17.89 17.56 18.21
CA SER A 52 -19.25 17.10 17.90
C SER A 52 -19.98 16.58 19.14
N ASN A 53 -21.30 16.76 19.15
CA ASN A 53 -22.18 16.28 20.24
C ASN A 53 -22.78 14.89 19.97
N ASP A 54 -22.82 14.51 18.70
CA ASP A 54 -23.49 13.33 18.14
C ASP A 54 -22.52 12.34 17.47
N ALA A 55 -21.21 12.53 17.66
CA ALA A 55 -20.22 11.62 17.12
C ALA A 55 -20.39 10.19 17.67
N TYR A 56 -19.97 9.20 16.87
CA TYR A 56 -20.09 7.79 17.23
C TYR A 56 -19.51 7.53 18.63
N ASN A 57 -20.33 6.92 19.49
CA ASN A 57 -20.01 6.54 20.87
C ASN A 57 -19.53 7.70 21.77
N ARG A 58 -19.82 8.97 21.43
CA ARG A 58 -19.31 10.17 22.11
C ARG A 58 -19.75 10.31 23.58
N ASN A 59 -20.92 9.77 23.89
CA ASN A 59 -21.59 9.89 25.20
C ASN A 59 -21.58 8.59 26.01
N TRP A 60 -20.79 7.59 25.60
CA TRP A 60 -20.69 6.29 26.27
C TRP A 60 -20.44 6.41 27.78
N ALA A 61 -19.57 7.32 28.19
CA ALA A 61 -19.19 7.51 29.58
C ALA A 61 -20.32 8.04 30.49
N ALA A 62 -21.45 8.49 29.95
CA ALA A 62 -22.61 8.95 30.73
C ALA A 62 -23.33 7.79 31.44
N GLY A 63 -23.27 6.58 30.87
CA GLY A 63 -23.82 5.36 31.48
C GLY A 63 -22.84 4.63 32.41
N GLN A 64 -21.67 5.20 32.68
CA GLN A 64 -20.59 4.58 33.45
C GLN A 64 -20.41 5.28 34.81
N PRO A 65 -19.84 4.60 35.82
CA PRO A 65 -19.53 5.22 37.11
C PRO A 65 -18.71 6.50 36.98
N ALA A 66 -18.89 7.40 37.96
CA ALA A 66 -18.12 8.64 38.04
C ALA A 66 -16.61 8.35 38.09
N SER A 67 -15.82 9.18 37.41
CA SER A 67 -14.37 9.03 37.31
C SER A 67 -13.70 10.39 37.25
N ILE A 68 -12.46 10.45 37.74
CA ILE A 68 -11.58 11.62 37.62
C ILE A 68 -11.17 11.90 36.17
N ILE A 69 -11.24 10.90 35.29
CA ILE A 69 -10.91 11.05 33.87
C ILE A 69 -12.10 11.67 33.14
N PRO A 70 -11.91 12.77 32.38
CA PRO A 70 -12.98 13.41 31.61
C PRO A 70 -13.79 12.41 30.79
N ALA A 71 -15.12 12.55 30.82
CA ALA A 71 -16.05 11.65 30.12
C ALA A 71 -15.74 11.53 28.62
N ALA A 72 -15.27 12.61 27.99
CA ALA A 72 -14.84 12.61 26.60
C ALA A 72 -13.65 11.68 26.33
N LEU A 73 -12.60 11.74 27.16
CA LEU A 73 -11.42 10.89 27.01
C LEU A 73 -11.73 9.42 27.27
N ARG A 74 -12.61 9.13 28.25
CA ARG A 74 -13.07 7.75 28.51
C ARG A 74 -13.85 7.18 27.32
N SER A 75 -14.79 7.95 26.78
CA SER A 75 -15.59 7.52 25.61
C SER A 75 -14.73 7.36 24.36
N TRP A 76 -13.71 8.22 24.20
CA TRP A 76 -12.74 8.13 23.11
C TRP A 76 -11.88 6.86 23.22
N TRP A 77 -11.38 6.56 24.42
CA TRP A 77 -10.64 5.33 24.68
C TRP A 77 -11.50 4.08 24.43
N ASP A 78 -12.74 4.07 24.93
CA ASP A 78 -13.67 2.97 24.70
C ASP A 78 -13.94 2.75 23.21
N TYR A 79 -14.10 3.82 22.43
CA TYR A 79 -14.18 3.71 20.97
C TYR A 79 -12.93 3.01 20.40
N HIS A 80 -11.72 3.35 20.82
CA HIS A 80 -10.51 2.67 20.34
C HIS A 80 -10.49 1.18 20.69
N VAL A 81 -10.93 0.83 21.89
CA VAL A 81 -11.05 -0.57 22.33
C VAL A 81 -12.05 -1.31 21.45
N GLN A 82 -13.23 -0.73 21.21
CA GLN A 82 -14.24 -1.32 20.33
C GLN A 82 -13.72 -1.48 18.90
N ALA A 83 -13.08 -0.44 18.35
CA ALA A 83 -12.50 -0.48 17.02
C ALA A 83 -11.41 -1.56 16.92
N TRP A 84 -10.50 -1.63 17.90
CA TRP A 84 -9.47 -2.66 17.96
C TRP A 84 -10.09 -4.06 17.98
N ASN A 85 -10.99 -4.33 18.92
CA ASN A 85 -11.62 -5.63 19.10
C ASN A 85 -12.39 -6.08 17.85
N PHE A 86 -13.14 -5.17 17.23
CA PHE A 86 -13.80 -5.45 15.96
C PHE A 86 -12.79 -5.82 14.87
N HIS A 87 -11.75 -4.99 14.68
CA HIS A 87 -10.78 -5.24 13.63
C HIS A 87 -10.00 -6.51 13.88
N VAL A 88 -9.44 -6.78 15.07
CA VAL A 88 -8.68 -8.03 15.27
C VAL A 88 -9.58 -9.29 15.25
N GLY A 89 -10.87 -9.16 15.56
CA GLY A 89 -11.84 -10.26 15.61
C GLY A 89 -12.64 -10.49 14.33
N LEU A 90 -12.54 -9.64 13.30
CA LEU A 90 -13.34 -9.78 12.08
C LEU A 90 -12.85 -10.95 11.19
N THR A 91 -13.61 -12.04 11.21
CA THR A 91 -13.37 -13.29 10.49
C THR A 91 -14.57 -13.77 9.66
N SER A 92 -15.60 -12.94 9.49
CA SER A 92 -16.79 -13.28 8.70
C SER A 92 -16.44 -13.60 7.25
N GLU A 93 -16.96 -14.69 6.71
CA GLU A 93 -16.66 -15.10 5.34
C GLU A 93 -17.13 -14.05 4.33
N HIS A 94 -16.31 -13.78 3.32
CA HIS A 94 -16.66 -12.88 2.22
C HIS A 94 -16.13 -13.42 0.89
N PRO A 95 -16.94 -13.46 -0.19
CA PRO A 95 -16.53 -14.02 -1.48
C PRO A 95 -15.22 -13.43 -2.02
N TYR A 96 -15.06 -12.11 -1.92
CA TYR A 96 -13.84 -11.40 -2.38
C TYR A 96 -12.72 -11.28 -1.35
N LYS A 97 -12.79 -11.99 -0.21
CA LYS A 97 -11.65 -12.03 0.72
C LYS A 97 -10.42 -12.58 -0.01
N SER A 98 -9.24 -12.12 0.38
CA SER A 98 -7.97 -12.47 -0.24
C SER A 98 -6.89 -12.70 0.81
N ASN A 99 -5.88 -13.50 0.47
CA ASN A 99 -4.76 -13.75 1.37
C ASN A 99 -3.60 -12.76 1.12
N PRO A 100 -3.02 -12.14 2.16
CA PRO A 100 -1.89 -11.22 2.03
C PRO A 100 -0.68 -11.76 1.27
N LEU A 101 -0.44 -13.07 1.33
CA LEU A 101 0.64 -13.72 0.60
C LEU A 101 0.45 -13.61 -0.93
N SER A 102 -0.80 -13.49 -1.38
CA SER A 102 -1.15 -13.43 -2.80
C SER A 102 -1.17 -12.01 -3.38
N TRP A 103 -1.10 -10.99 -2.53
CA TRP A 103 -1.23 -9.59 -2.93
C TRP A 103 -0.16 -9.09 -3.91
N PRO A 104 1.15 -9.41 -3.76
CA PRO A 104 2.16 -8.96 -4.72
C PRO A 104 1.92 -9.47 -6.14
N PHE A 105 1.23 -10.60 -6.27
CA PHE A 105 0.92 -11.23 -7.55
C PHE A 105 -0.39 -10.73 -8.17
N GLN A 106 -1.16 -9.92 -7.43
CA GLN A 106 -2.52 -9.52 -7.79
C GLN A 106 -3.42 -10.74 -8.09
N ALA A 107 -3.27 -11.82 -7.32
CA ALA A 107 -3.91 -13.09 -7.64
C ALA A 107 -5.44 -13.05 -7.49
N ARG A 108 -5.95 -12.30 -6.50
CA ARG A 108 -7.38 -12.19 -6.20
C ARG A 108 -7.75 -10.74 -5.91
N PRO A 109 -8.12 -9.95 -6.94
CA PRO A 109 -8.60 -8.60 -6.76
C PRO A 109 -9.96 -8.58 -6.06
N THR A 110 -10.33 -7.40 -5.56
CA THR A 110 -11.61 -7.21 -4.85
C THR A 110 -12.57 -6.47 -5.75
N SER A 111 -13.74 -7.06 -6.03
CA SER A 111 -14.79 -6.37 -6.79
C SER A 111 -15.50 -5.37 -5.89
N PHE A 112 -15.53 -4.10 -6.30
CA PHE A 112 -16.26 -3.03 -5.61
C PHE A 112 -17.66 -2.83 -6.17
N PHE A 113 -17.86 -3.16 -7.43
CA PHE A 113 -19.14 -3.09 -8.12
C PHE A 113 -19.11 -4.09 -9.26
N TYR A 114 -20.19 -4.87 -9.41
CA TYR A 114 -20.40 -5.73 -10.56
C TYR A 114 -21.89 -5.77 -10.90
N GLU A 115 -22.23 -5.56 -12.16
CA GLU A 115 -23.59 -5.66 -12.68
C GLU A 115 -23.59 -6.47 -13.98
N SER A 116 -24.53 -7.42 -14.09
CA SER A 116 -24.79 -8.18 -15.32
C SER A 116 -26.04 -7.65 -16.00
N ILE A 117 -25.88 -7.12 -17.21
CA ILE A 117 -26.94 -6.43 -17.96
C ILE A 117 -27.36 -7.32 -19.12
N LYS A 118 -28.62 -7.77 -19.13
CA LYS A 118 -29.15 -8.75 -20.10
C LYS A 118 -30.38 -8.28 -20.87
N ASP A 119 -30.92 -7.12 -20.52
CA ASP A 119 -32.16 -6.55 -21.05
C ASP A 119 -31.90 -5.48 -22.13
N GLY A 120 -30.64 -5.27 -22.54
CA GLY A 120 -30.26 -4.24 -23.48
C GLY A 120 -30.30 -2.81 -22.92
N SER A 121 -30.47 -2.66 -21.59
CA SER A 121 -30.43 -1.36 -20.91
C SER A 121 -29.00 -0.81 -20.80
N GLN A 122 -28.88 0.43 -20.29
CA GLN A 122 -27.59 1.09 -20.00
C GLN A 122 -26.63 1.20 -21.21
N GLY A 123 -27.15 1.20 -22.44
CA GLY A 123 -26.33 1.32 -23.65
C GLY A 123 -25.53 0.06 -24.00
N CYS A 124 -25.94 -1.11 -23.50
CA CYS A 124 -25.32 -2.38 -23.83
C CYS A 124 -25.47 -2.68 -25.34
N PRO A 125 -24.35 -2.86 -26.10
CA PRO A 125 -24.42 -3.10 -27.55
C PRO A 125 -24.82 -4.54 -27.92
N THR A 126 -25.02 -5.42 -26.93
CA THR A 126 -25.41 -6.83 -27.11
C THR A 126 -26.52 -7.21 -26.12
N ASN A 127 -26.95 -8.48 -26.09
CA ASN A 127 -27.91 -8.96 -25.09
C ASN A 127 -27.24 -9.45 -23.79
N ASN A 128 -25.92 -9.29 -23.64
CA ASN A 128 -25.18 -9.74 -22.47
C ASN A 128 -23.93 -8.87 -22.25
N CYS A 129 -24.03 -7.92 -21.33
CA CYS A 129 -22.94 -7.05 -20.90
C CYS A 129 -22.62 -7.23 -19.42
N ALA A 130 -21.42 -6.76 -19.06
CA ALA A 130 -20.99 -6.59 -17.68
C ALA A 130 -20.48 -5.16 -17.48
N ALA A 131 -20.71 -4.63 -16.29
CA ALA A 131 -20.06 -3.43 -15.80
C ALA A 131 -19.40 -3.75 -14.45
N GLU A 132 -18.10 -3.47 -14.32
CA GLU A 132 -17.36 -3.80 -13.10
C GLU A 132 -16.42 -2.65 -12.68
N VAL A 133 -16.34 -2.41 -11.38
CA VAL A 133 -15.23 -1.66 -10.75
C VAL A 133 -14.42 -2.65 -9.93
N LEU A 134 -13.31 -3.09 -10.52
CA LEU A 134 -12.42 -4.09 -9.93
C LEU A 134 -11.20 -3.41 -9.32
N ALA A 135 -10.94 -3.65 -8.04
CA ALA A 135 -9.73 -3.20 -7.35
C ALA A 135 -8.53 -4.08 -7.72
N LEU A 136 -8.13 -4.00 -8.98
CA LEU A 136 -6.98 -4.68 -9.59
C LEU A 136 -5.94 -3.63 -9.98
N GLY A 137 -4.75 -3.68 -9.40
CA GLY A 137 -3.65 -2.83 -9.86
C GLY A 137 -3.17 -3.24 -11.26
N ASN A 138 -2.47 -2.34 -11.97
CA ASN A 138 -1.89 -2.67 -13.27
C ASN A 138 -0.98 -3.92 -13.14
N PRO A 139 -1.34 -5.06 -13.76
CA PRO A 139 -0.64 -6.32 -13.50
C PRO A 139 0.83 -6.26 -13.92
N ILE A 140 1.16 -5.52 -14.98
CA ILE A 140 2.54 -5.36 -15.47
C ILE A 140 3.39 -4.61 -14.44
N ILE A 141 2.84 -3.55 -13.81
CA ILE A 141 3.54 -2.84 -12.73
C ILE A 141 3.83 -3.81 -11.59
N TRP A 142 2.83 -4.55 -11.12
CA TRP A 142 2.98 -5.44 -9.97
C TRP A 142 3.96 -6.58 -10.24
N TRP A 143 3.86 -7.24 -11.40
CA TRP A 143 4.74 -8.34 -11.75
C TRP A 143 6.17 -7.89 -12.01
N ALA A 144 6.37 -6.77 -12.72
CA ALA A 144 7.70 -6.18 -12.87
C ALA A 144 8.26 -5.70 -11.52
N ALA A 145 7.40 -5.24 -10.60
CA ALA A 145 7.83 -4.82 -9.28
C ALA A 145 8.32 -5.98 -8.41
N ILE A 146 7.85 -7.21 -8.58
CA ILE A 146 8.43 -8.38 -7.89
C ILE A 146 9.93 -8.49 -8.22
N ALA A 147 10.29 -8.42 -9.50
CA ALA A 147 11.68 -8.41 -9.93
C ALA A 147 12.41 -7.15 -9.44
N ALA A 148 11.76 -5.99 -9.46
CA ALA A 148 12.35 -4.76 -8.97
C ALA A 148 12.64 -4.78 -7.46
N ILE A 149 11.78 -5.40 -6.65
CA ILE A 149 11.97 -5.57 -5.20
C ILE A 149 13.18 -6.46 -4.94
N LEU A 150 13.32 -7.59 -5.64
CA LEU A 150 14.51 -8.43 -5.56
C LEU A 150 15.78 -7.65 -5.94
N HIS A 151 15.71 -6.84 -6.99
CA HIS A 151 16.80 -5.96 -7.39
C HIS A 151 17.12 -4.90 -6.32
N GLN A 152 16.11 -4.30 -5.67
CA GLN A 152 16.34 -3.37 -4.54
C GLN A 152 16.95 -4.09 -3.32
N CYS A 153 16.56 -5.33 -3.03
CA CYS A 153 17.20 -6.13 -1.99
C CYS A 153 18.69 -6.32 -2.28
N TRP A 154 19.05 -6.66 -3.52
CA TRP A 154 20.44 -6.76 -3.93
C TRP A 154 21.18 -5.41 -3.83
N ARG A 155 20.57 -4.29 -4.26
CA ARG A 155 21.18 -2.96 -4.12
C ARG A 155 21.39 -2.57 -2.67
N TRP A 156 20.44 -2.88 -1.80
CA TRP A 156 20.57 -2.59 -0.38
C TRP A 156 21.66 -3.41 0.29
N ILE A 157 21.71 -4.73 0.03
CA ILE A 157 22.67 -5.63 0.68
C ILE A 157 24.07 -5.53 0.04
N GLY A 158 24.13 -5.67 -1.29
CA GLY A 158 25.38 -5.77 -2.05
C GLY A 158 26.01 -4.43 -2.36
N ARG A 159 25.21 -3.43 -2.76
CA ARG A 159 25.71 -2.07 -3.07
C ARG A 159 25.63 -1.10 -1.90
N ARG A 160 25.03 -1.52 -0.77
CA ARG A 160 24.81 -0.68 0.42
C ARG A 160 24.05 0.62 0.09
N ASP A 161 23.14 0.54 -0.87
CA ASP A 161 22.32 1.67 -1.28
C ASP A 161 21.21 1.92 -0.26
N TRP A 162 21.32 3.04 0.45
CA TRP A 162 20.36 3.43 1.49
C TRP A 162 18.96 3.74 0.92
N ARG A 163 18.88 4.19 -0.34
CA ARG A 163 17.62 4.54 -1.00
C ARG A 163 16.78 3.29 -1.24
N ALA A 164 17.44 2.21 -1.65
CA ALA A 164 16.82 0.90 -1.82
C ALA A 164 16.29 0.38 -0.47
N GLY A 165 17.08 0.51 0.59
CA GLY A 165 16.64 0.19 1.95
C GLY A 165 15.41 0.99 2.39
N ALA A 166 15.33 2.28 2.05
CA ALA A 166 14.19 3.13 2.38
C ALA A 166 12.88 2.62 1.77
N VAL A 167 12.93 2.29 0.49
CA VAL A 167 11.79 1.77 -0.26
C VAL A 167 11.36 0.40 0.27
N LEU A 168 12.31 -0.50 0.53
CA LEU A 168 12.03 -1.82 1.08
C LEU A 168 11.38 -1.75 2.46
N VAL A 169 11.81 -0.82 3.33
CA VAL A 169 11.18 -0.59 4.63
C VAL A 169 9.74 -0.09 4.47
N GLY A 170 9.46 0.78 3.50
CA GLY A 170 8.10 1.23 3.21
C GLY A 170 7.18 0.08 2.78
N ILE A 171 7.67 -0.80 1.89
CA ILE A 171 6.93 -2.01 1.49
C ILE A 171 6.71 -2.94 2.69
N ALA A 172 7.78 -3.22 3.45
CA ALA A 172 7.71 -4.11 4.59
C ALA A 172 6.75 -3.60 5.67
N ALA A 173 6.79 -2.31 5.98
CA ALA A 173 5.91 -1.68 6.97
C ALA A 173 4.43 -1.74 6.55
N GLY A 174 4.13 -1.62 5.26
CA GLY A 174 2.76 -1.70 4.77
C GLY A 174 2.26 -3.13 4.53
N TRP A 175 3.14 -4.11 4.33
CA TRP A 175 2.76 -5.48 3.96
C TRP A 175 2.94 -6.51 5.09
N LEU A 176 4.10 -6.54 5.76
CA LEU A 176 4.41 -7.60 6.75
C LEU A 176 3.43 -7.68 7.93
N PRO A 177 2.88 -6.57 8.46
CA PRO A 177 1.89 -6.67 9.55
C PRO A 177 0.67 -7.53 9.20
N TRP A 178 0.28 -7.58 7.92
CA TRP A 178 -0.84 -8.41 7.48
C TRP A 178 -0.56 -9.91 7.55
N LEU A 179 0.72 -10.32 7.59
CA LEU A 179 1.09 -11.72 7.75
C LEU A 179 0.75 -12.27 9.15
N LEU A 180 0.45 -11.38 10.11
CA LEU A 180 -0.06 -11.76 11.43
C LEU A 180 -1.57 -12.07 11.41
N TYR A 181 -2.27 -11.77 10.31
CA TYR A 181 -3.73 -11.82 10.21
C TYR A 181 -4.23 -12.61 8.99
N LEU A 182 -3.57 -13.73 8.66
CA LEU A 182 -3.91 -14.53 7.46
C LEU A 182 -5.34 -15.11 7.46
N ASN A 183 -5.93 -15.31 8.64
CA ASN A 183 -7.27 -15.89 8.79
C ASN A 183 -8.39 -14.85 8.86
N ARG A 184 -8.04 -13.55 8.78
CA ARG A 184 -9.03 -12.48 8.83
C ARG A 184 -9.68 -12.23 7.48
N THR A 185 -10.85 -11.60 7.53
CA THR A 185 -11.55 -11.09 6.35
C THR A 185 -10.87 -9.82 5.87
N ILE A 186 -9.93 -9.98 4.94
CA ILE A 186 -9.10 -8.90 4.40
C ILE A 186 -9.01 -8.96 2.88
N PHE A 187 -8.67 -7.84 2.27
CA PHE A 187 -8.88 -7.58 0.86
C PHE A 187 -7.62 -7.02 0.19
N THR A 188 -7.47 -7.26 -1.11
CA THR A 188 -6.25 -6.86 -1.84
C THR A 188 -6.13 -5.35 -1.99
N PHE A 189 -7.22 -4.58 -1.90
CA PHE A 189 -7.13 -3.12 -1.97
C PHE A 189 -6.33 -2.48 -0.82
N TYR A 190 -6.11 -3.20 0.30
CA TYR A 190 -5.23 -2.72 1.38
C TYR A 190 -3.78 -2.53 0.93
N THR A 191 -3.40 -3.08 -0.22
CA THR A 191 -2.11 -2.81 -0.84
C THR A 191 -1.87 -1.35 -1.17
N ILE A 192 -2.93 -0.52 -1.30
CA ILE A 192 -2.83 0.90 -1.63
C ILE A 192 -1.86 1.67 -0.74
N VAL A 193 -1.72 1.27 0.53
CA VAL A 193 -0.84 1.89 1.52
C VAL A 193 0.64 1.79 1.13
N TYR A 194 1.03 0.72 0.42
CA TYR A 194 2.43 0.48 0.06
C TYR A 194 2.71 0.53 -1.46
N VAL A 195 1.69 0.73 -2.30
CA VAL A 195 1.82 0.94 -3.75
C VAL A 195 2.85 2.02 -4.11
N PRO A 196 2.92 3.20 -3.43
CA PRO A 196 3.92 4.21 -3.77
C PRO A 196 5.36 3.68 -3.71
N PHE A 197 5.66 2.80 -2.75
CA PHE A 197 6.98 2.20 -2.60
C PHE A 197 7.24 1.11 -3.65
N VAL A 198 6.21 0.33 -4.02
CA VAL A 198 6.28 -0.65 -5.13
C VAL A 198 6.63 0.03 -6.45
N VAL A 199 5.93 1.12 -6.78
CA VAL A 199 6.19 1.91 -7.99
C VAL A 199 7.55 2.60 -7.91
N THR A 200 7.96 3.07 -6.73
CA THR A 200 9.30 3.66 -6.55
C THR A 200 10.41 2.63 -6.75
N ALA A 201 10.25 1.39 -6.24
CA ALA A 201 11.18 0.29 -6.47
C ALA A 201 11.33 -0.02 -7.96
N LEU A 202 10.21 -0.06 -8.69
CA LEU A 202 10.19 -0.26 -10.14
C LEU A 202 10.90 0.90 -10.87
N ALA A 203 10.55 2.14 -10.55
CA ALA A 203 11.17 3.33 -11.14
C ALA A 203 12.69 3.38 -10.89
N MET A 204 13.13 3.04 -9.68
CA MET A 204 14.56 2.94 -9.35
C MET A 204 15.28 1.86 -10.17
N SER A 205 14.62 0.71 -10.41
CA SER A 205 15.16 -0.35 -11.28
C SER A 205 15.21 0.10 -12.74
N MET A 206 14.17 0.75 -13.26
CA MET A 206 14.17 1.32 -14.61
C MET A 206 15.26 2.38 -14.78
N GLY A 207 15.50 3.21 -13.76
CA GLY A 207 16.61 4.16 -13.74
C GLY A 207 17.98 3.47 -13.88
N THR A 208 18.16 2.31 -13.23
CA THR A 208 19.39 1.51 -13.44
C THR A 208 19.46 0.87 -14.83
N MET A 209 18.34 0.47 -15.42
CA MET A 209 18.29 -0.04 -16.80
C MET A 209 18.77 1.00 -17.80
N ILE A 210 18.27 2.25 -17.70
CA ILE A 210 18.77 3.39 -18.48
C ILE A 210 20.25 3.64 -18.19
N GLY A 211 20.60 3.58 -16.90
CA GLY A 211 21.90 3.71 -16.25
C GLY A 211 22.71 4.99 -16.50
N PRO A 212 23.99 4.99 -16.11
CA PRO A 212 24.67 6.23 -15.72
C PRO A 212 25.02 7.10 -16.92
N SER A 213 25.19 8.40 -16.68
CA SER A 213 25.59 9.38 -17.70
C SER A 213 26.96 9.09 -18.32
N SER A 214 27.83 8.39 -17.60
CA SER A 214 29.16 7.97 -18.07
C SER A 214 29.16 6.71 -18.92
N ALA A 215 28.03 6.01 -19.06
CA ALA A 215 27.95 4.83 -19.91
C ALA A 215 27.97 5.20 -21.41
N SER A 216 28.47 4.29 -22.25
CA SER A 216 28.46 4.48 -23.70
C SER A 216 27.06 4.76 -24.24
N GLU A 217 26.98 5.51 -25.34
CA GLU A 217 25.71 5.87 -25.98
C GLU A 217 24.89 4.63 -26.35
N SER A 218 25.53 3.60 -26.90
CA SER A 218 24.88 2.34 -27.24
C SER A 218 24.23 1.67 -26.03
N ARG A 219 24.95 1.59 -24.89
CA ARG A 219 24.41 1.05 -23.64
C ARG A 219 23.18 1.85 -23.22
N ARG A 220 23.31 3.19 -23.12
CA ARG A 220 22.21 4.05 -22.64
C ARG A 220 21.00 3.98 -23.57
N ARG A 221 21.22 3.88 -24.88
CA ARG A 221 20.16 3.71 -25.88
C ARG A 221 19.37 2.43 -25.63
N TRP A 222 20.03 1.29 -25.52
CA TRP A 222 19.35 0.02 -25.23
C TRP A 222 18.64 0.02 -23.88
N GLY A 223 19.26 0.60 -22.86
CA GLY A 223 18.65 0.77 -21.53
C GLY A 223 17.38 1.63 -21.56
N ALA A 224 17.42 2.75 -22.27
CA ALA A 224 16.28 3.64 -22.47
C ALA A 224 15.18 3.00 -23.30
N LEU A 225 15.53 2.26 -24.37
CA LEU A 225 14.56 1.51 -25.16
C LEU A 225 13.85 0.45 -24.32
N ALA A 226 14.57 -0.31 -23.49
CA ALA A 226 13.98 -1.32 -22.62
C ALA A 226 13.05 -0.69 -21.56
N ALA A 227 13.47 0.39 -20.90
CA ALA A 227 12.64 1.11 -19.94
C ALA A 227 11.41 1.74 -20.61
N GLY A 228 11.57 2.35 -21.79
CA GLY A 228 10.50 2.94 -22.57
C GLY A 228 9.49 1.89 -23.07
N ALA A 229 9.96 0.73 -23.52
CA ALA A 229 9.09 -0.37 -23.93
C ALA A 229 8.25 -0.90 -22.76
N LEU A 230 8.84 -1.05 -21.56
CA LEU A 230 8.10 -1.44 -20.36
C LEU A 230 7.05 -0.38 -19.99
N LEU A 231 7.40 0.90 -20.04
CA LEU A 231 6.46 1.99 -19.75
C LEU A 231 5.30 2.01 -20.76
N LEU A 232 5.60 1.84 -22.04
CA LEU A 232 4.59 1.75 -23.09
C LEU A 232 3.64 0.56 -22.84
N LEU A 233 4.18 -0.60 -22.49
CA LEU A 233 3.38 -1.78 -22.15
C LEU A 233 2.46 -1.51 -20.94
N ILE A 234 2.98 -0.84 -19.89
CA ILE A 234 2.18 -0.45 -18.72
C ILE A 234 1.01 0.44 -19.14
N VAL A 235 1.24 1.44 -19.99
CA VAL A 235 0.20 2.35 -20.49
C VAL A 235 -0.83 1.61 -21.34
N LEU A 236 -0.39 0.72 -22.24
CA LEU A 236 -1.29 -0.08 -23.06
C LEU A 236 -2.18 -1.01 -22.22
N VAL A 237 -1.61 -1.65 -21.18
CA VAL A 237 -2.38 -2.48 -20.26
C VAL A 237 -3.33 -1.63 -19.40
N ALA A 238 -2.92 -0.43 -19.01
CA ALA A 238 -3.81 0.50 -18.31
C ALA A 238 -5.00 0.89 -19.17
N TRP A 239 -4.78 1.20 -20.45
CA TRP A 239 -5.84 1.45 -21.41
C TRP A 239 -6.75 0.22 -21.60
N TRP A 240 -6.18 -0.97 -21.74
CA TRP A 240 -6.93 -2.22 -21.88
C TRP A 240 -7.83 -2.51 -20.67
N MET A 241 -7.31 -2.31 -19.46
CA MET A 241 -8.04 -2.53 -18.19
C MET A 241 -8.94 -1.37 -17.77
N TYR A 242 -8.85 -0.22 -18.43
CA TYR A 242 -9.62 0.97 -18.08
C TYR A 242 -11.14 0.74 -17.91
N PRO A 243 -11.82 -0.05 -18.78
CA PRO A 243 -13.25 -0.30 -18.64
C PRO A 243 -13.64 -0.94 -17.30
N ILE A 244 -12.83 -1.90 -16.81
CA ILE A 244 -13.08 -2.61 -15.54
C ILE A 244 -12.60 -1.84 -14.30
N TRP A 245 -11.89 -0.74 -14.49
CA TRP A 245 -11.54 0.19 -13.40
C TRP A 245 -12.57 1.29 -13.21
N THR A 246 -13.37 1.57 -14.25
CA THR A 246 -14.28 2.71 -14.30
C THR A 246 -15.75 2.32 -14.38
N GLY A 247 -16.08 1.03 -14.38
CA GLY A 247 -17.47 0.57 -14.44
C GLY A 247 -18.13 0.78 -15.80
N GLN A 248 -17.35 0.78 -16.89
CA GLN A 248 -17.93 0.90 -18.23
C GLN A 248 -18.72 -0.36 -18.59
N VAL A 249 -19.88 -0.15 -19.23
CA VAL A 249 -20.69 -1.24 -19.79
C VAL A 249 -20.00 -1.79 -21.03
N ILE A 250 -19.54 -3.03 -20.97
CA ILE A 250 -18.89 -3.74 -22.07
C ILE A 250 -19.54 -5.10 -22.32
N PRO A 251 -19.48 -5.66 -23.55
CA PRO A 251 -19.94 -7.02 -23.80
C PRO A 251 -19.27 -8.01 -22.84
N TYR A 252 -20.02 -9.02 -22.37
CA TYR A 252 -19.51 -10.00 -21.42
C TYR A 252 -18.23 -10.71 -21.90
N GLU A 253 -18.13 -11.01 -23.20
CA GLU A 253 -16.93 -11.59 -23.81
C GLU A 253 -15.70 -10.67 -23.71
N GLN A 254 -15.90 -9.35 -23.79
CA GLN A 254 -14.81 -8.41 -23.60
C GLN A 254 -14.38 -8.33 -22.14
N TRP A 255 -15.33 -8.45 -21.21
CA TRP A 255 -15.04 -8.53 -19.79
C TRP A 255 -14.24 -9.80 -19.46
N THR A 256 -14.63 -10.97 -19.97
CA THR A 256 -13.90 -12.23 -19.72
C THR A 256 -12.48 -12.19 -20.27
N LEU A 257 -12.23 -11.56 -21.43
CA LEU A 257 -10.87 -11.37 -21.97
C LEU A 257 -9.94 -10.52 -21.08
N ARG A 258 -10.49 -9.73 -20.16
CA ARG A 258 -9.73 -8.95 -19.17
C ARG A 258 -9.44 -9.75 -17.90
N MET A 259 -10.13 -10.87 -17.69
CA MET A 259 -9.90 -11.79 -16.59
C MET A 259 -8.75 -12.73 -16.91
N TRP A 260 -7.52 -12.22 -16.85
CA TRP A 260 -6.32 -12.98 -17.23
C TRP A 260 -6.04 -14.19 -16.33
N MET A 261 -6.51 -14.15 -15.07
CA MET A 261 -6.42 -15.27 -14.15
C MET A 261 -7.84 -15.76 -13.79
N PRO A 262 -8.06 -17.08 -13.68
CA PRO A 262 -9.36 -17.63 -13.27
C PRO A 262 -9.85 -17.11 -11.92
N THR A 263 -8.92 -16.71 -11.05
CA THR A 263 -9.17 -16.19 -9.71
C THR A 263 -9.59 -14.72 -9.66
N TRP A 264 -9.66 -14.05 -10.82
CA TRP A 264 -10.17 -12.67 -10.94
C TRP A 264 -11.69 -12.61 -11.08
N VAL A 265 -12.34 -13.76 -11.27
CA VAL A 265 -13.79 -13.93 -11.26
C VAL A 265 -14.30 -14.27 -9.86
#